data_AF-A0A2S4V190-F1
#
_entry.id   AF-A0A2S4V190-F1
#
_cell.length_a   1.000
_cell.length_b   1.000
_cell.length_c   1.000
_cell.angle_alpha   90.00
_cell.angle_beta   90.00
_cell.angle_gamma   90.00
#
_symmetry.space_group_name_H-M   'P 1'
#
loop_
_entity.id
_entity.type
_entity.pdbx_description
1 polymer ?
#
loop_
_entity_poly.entity_id
_entity_poly.type
_entity_poly.pdbx_seq_one_letter_code
_entity_poly.pdbx_strand_id
1 'polypeptide(L)'
;MISFLRQLVEAGGFWRPLDATWIKLDRIQFVGACNPPTDPGLAVLTQKFLRHAPLVMVDYPGEASLNQIYGTFNTAALKVVPNLRGHTNPLTSAMVECYLASQKRFTSDIQACYIYSPHEVT
;
A
#
# COMPACT_ATOMS: atom_id res chain seq x y z
N MET A 1 5.32 20.85 -5.21
CA MET A 1 5.46 19.53 -5.87
C MET A 1 4.21 19.12 -6.66
N ILE A 2 3.02 19.02 -6.04
CA ILE A 2 1.79 18.59 -6.73
C ILE A 2 1.39 19.47 -7.92
N SER A 3 1.62 20.78 -7.83
CA SER A 3 1.39 21.71 -8.94
C SER A 3 2.23 21.40 -10.18
N PHE A 4 3.45 20.88 -9.99
CA PHE A 4 4.33 20.46 -11.07
C PHE A 4 3.86 19.14 -11.69
N LEU A 5 3.48 18.14 -10.88
CA LEU A 5 2.88 16.91 -11.40
C LEU A 5 1.62 17.19 -12.21
N ARG A 6 0.75 18.12 -11.75
CA ARG A 6 -0.39 18.58 -12.55
C ARG A 6 0.04 19.16 -13.89
N GLN A 7 1.08 20.00 -13.92
CA GLN A 7 1.59 20.57 -15.17
C GLN A 7 2.05 19.47 -16.14
N LEU A 8 2.78 18.48 -15.64
CA LEU A 8 3.26 17.35 -16.45
C LEU A 8 2.12 16.56 -17.08
N VAL A 9 1.05 16.30 -16.31
CA VAL A 9 -0.10 15.50 -16.79
C VAL A 9 -1.05 16.33 -17.67
N GLU A 10 -1.32 17.59 -17.30
CA GLU A 10 -2.29 18.44 -18.01
C GLU A 10 -1.71 19.05 -19.30
N ALA A 11 -0.45 19.48 -19.27
CA ALA A 11 0.19 20.11 -20.42
C ALA A 11 1.10 19.15 -21.21
N GLY A 12 1.34 17.93 -20.71
CA GLY A 12 2.23 16.95 -21.36
C GLY A 12 3.69 17.42 -21.43
N GLY A 13 4.15 18.24 -20.48
CA GLY A 13 5.45 18.88 -20.54
C GLY A 13 5.70 19.88 -19.42
N PHE A 14 6.88 20.49 -19.42
CA PHE A 14 7.25 21.56 -18.50
C PHE A 14 8.31 22.50 -19.09
N TRP A 15 8.49 23.66 -18.46
CA TRP A 15 9.55 24.60 -18.79
C TRP A 15 10.83 24.23 -18.05
N ARG A 16 11.93 23.98 -18.78
CA ARG A 16 13.25 23.83 -18.19
C ARG A 16 13.77 25.21 -17.75
N PRO A 17 14.04 25.44 -16.46
CA PRO A 17 14.39 26.78 -15.97
C PRO A 17 15.70 27.33 -16.51
N LEU A 18 16.66 26.46 -16.84
CA LEU A 18 18.02 26.85 -17.24
C LEU A 18 18.06 27.69 -18.52
N ASP A 19 17.20 27.37 -19.48
CA ASP A 19 17.22 27.96 -20.83
C ASP A 19 15.81 28.26 -21.34
N ALA A 20 14.83 28.34 -20.44
CA ALA A 20 13.43 28.65 -20.74
C ALA A 20 12.87 27.85 -21.92
N THR A 21 13.28 26.58 -22.08
CA THR A 21 12.83 25.72 -23.18
C THR A 21 11.67 24.85 -22.73
N TRP A 22 10.64 24.70 -23.57
CA TRP A 22 9.55 23.76 -23.33
C TRP A 22 10.00 22.34 -23.62
N ILE A 23 9.92 21.48 -22.60
CA ILE A 23 10.20 20.05 -22.71
C ILE A 23 8.87 19.31 -22.77
N LYS A 24 8.60 18.69 -23.92
CA LYS A 24 7.45 17.81 -24.12
C LYS A 24 7.77 16.41 -23.60
N LEU A 25 6.85 15.83 -22.83
CA LEU A 25 6.91 14.44 -22.42
C LEU A 25 6.45 13.55 -23.60
N ASP A 26 7.16 12.46 -23.82
CA ASP A 26 6.76 11.41 -24.76
C ASP A 26 6.74 10.07 -24.02
N ARG A 27 5.60 9.37 -24.05
CA ARG A 27 5.41 8.03 -23.46
C ARG A 27 5.80 7.91 -21.98
N ILE A 28 5.49 8.93 -21.18
CA ILE A 28 5.65 8.91 -19.71
C ILE A 28 4.28 8.88 -19.04
N GLN A 29 4.13 8.01 -18.05
CA GLN A 29 2.94 7.91 -17.20
C GLN A 29 3.33 8.11 -15.74
N PHE A 30 2.40 8.65 -14.96
CA PHE A 30 2.58 8.87 -13.52
C PHE A 30 1.62 7.97 -12.76
N VAL A 31 2.18 7.20 -11.83
CA VAL A 31 1.42 6.39 -10.86
C VAL A 31 1.90 6.81 -9.48
N GLY A 32 0.96 7.07 -8.58
CA GLY A 32 1.25 7.48 -7.21
C GLY A 32 0.53 6.58 -6.23
N ALA A 33 1.18 6.30 -5.10
CA ALA A 33 0.57 5.71 -3.93
C ALA A 33 0.62 6.75 -2.80
N CYS A 34 -0.47 6.88 -2.06
CA CYS A 34 -0.56 7.74 -0.90
C CYS A 34 -1.53 7.13 0.10
N ASN A 35 -1.30 7.41 1.37
CA ASN A 35 -2.26 7.07 2.41
C ASN A 35 -3.43 8.07 2.41
N PRO A 36 -4.57 7.70 3.03
CA PRO A 36 -5.72 8.59 3.17
C PRO A 36 -5.34 9.92 3.84
N PRO A 37 -5.93 11.05 3.42
CA PRO A 37 -5.64 12.37 3.99
C PRO A 37 -6.07 12.52 5.46
N THR A 38 -6.74 11.52 6.03
CA THR A 38 -7.09 11.43 7.44
C THR A 38 -5.89 11.10 8.33
N ASP A 39 -4.82 10.55 7.77
CA ASP A 39 -3.63 10.21 8.55
C ASP A 39 -2.90 11.47 9.01
N PRO A 40 -2.40 11.52 10.27
CA PRO A 40 -1.70 12.68 10.80
C PRO A 40 -0.50 13.10 9.94
N GLY A 41 -0.45 14.40 9.59
CA GLY A 41 0.68 14.99 8.86
C GLY A 41 0.57 14.90 7.33
N LEU A 42 -0.51 14.34 6.77
CA LEU A 42 -0.69 14.27 5.32
C LEU A 42 -1.40 15.49 4.73
N ALA A 43 -0.87 15.96 3.59
CA ALA A 43 -1.44 17.07 2.85
C ALA A 43 -2.54 16.60 1.88
N VAL A 44 -3.65 17.34 1.84
CA VAL A 44 -4.77 17.05 0.93
C VAL A 44 -4.38 17.38 -0.51
N LEU A 45 -4.52 16.42 -1.41
CA LEU A 45 -4.33 16.62 -2.85
C LEU A 45 -5.45 17.48 -3.43
N THR A 46 -5.09 18.51 -4.21
CA THR A 46 -6.07 19.44 -4.78
C THR A 46 -6.89 18.80 -5.91
N GLN A 47 -8.17 19.16 -6.01
CA GLN A 47 -9.06 18.71 -7.10
C GLN A 47 -8.54 19.05 -8.51
N LYS A 48 -7.77 20.14 -8.65
CA LYS A 48 -7.11 20.52 -9.91
C LYS A 48 -6.13 19.46 -10.40
N PHE A 49 -5.49 18.73 -9.50
CA PHE A 49 -4.63 17.59 -9.83
C PHE A 49 -5.45 16.31 -9.95
N LEU A 50 -6.31 16.02 -8.95
CA LEU A 50 -7.06 14.76 -8.89
C LEU A 50 -8.00 14.52 -10.08
N ARG A 51 -8.51 15.58 -10.72
CA ARG A 51 -9.29 15.42 -11.97
C ARG A 51 -8.53 14.74 -13.12
N HIS A 52 -7.19 14.66 -13.04
CA HIS A 52 -6.34 14.01 -14.03
C HIS A 52 -5.84 12.62 -13.60
N ALA A 53 -6.16 12.17 -12.38
CA ALA A 53 -5.65 10.93 -11.82
C ALA A 53 -6.82 10.10 -11.25
N PRO A 54 -7.18 8.97 -11.89
CA PRO A 54 -8.11 8.02 -11.29
C PRO A 54 -7.58 7.54 -9.94
N LEU A 55 -8.46 7.49 -8.94
CA LEU A 55 -8.12 7.03 -7.60
C LEU A 55 -8.68 5.62 -7.38
N VAL A 56 -7.83 4.73 -6.89
CA VAL A 56 -8.21 3.38 -6.49
C VAL A 56 -7.87 3.24 -5.01
N MET A 57 -8.89 3.00 -4.19
CA MET A 57 -8.69 2.68 -2.78
C MET A 57 -8.34 1.19 -2.65
N VAL A 58 -7.25 0.89 -1.98
CA VAL A 58 -6.83 -0.49 -1.67
C VAL A 58 -6.80 -0.62 -0.16
N ASP A 59 -7.71 -1.42 0.38
CA ASP A 59 -7.76 -1.75 1.80
C ASP A 59 -6.98 -3.04 2.09
N TYR A 60 -6.74 -3.32 3.36
CA TYR A 60 -6.10 -4.55 3.78
C TYR A 60 -6.99 -5.77 3.49
N PRO A 61 -6.37 -6.92 3.14
CA PRO A 61 -7.12 -8.15 2.93
C PRO A 61 -7.83 -8.59 4.22
N GLY A 62 -9.08 -9.01 4.10
CA GLY A 62 -9.83 -9.60 5.20
C GLY A 62 -9.29 -10.97 5.61
N GLU A 63 -9.76 -11.47 6.75
CA GLU A 63 -9.32 -12.73 7.37
C GLU A 63 -9.30 -13.93 6.40
N ALA A 64 -10.35 -14.10 5.59
CA ALA A 64 -10.40 -15.20 4.62
C ALA A 64 -9.28 -15.10 3.56
N SER A 65 -9.04 -13.90 3.04
CA SER A 65 -7.96 -13.63 2.08
C SER A 65 -6.59 -13.80 2.73
N LEU A 66 -6.40 -13.33 3.96
CA LEU A 66 -5.17 -13.52 4.73
C LEU A 66 -4.86 -15.02 4.90
N ASN A 67 -5.84 -15.82 5.31
CA ASN A 67 -5.69 -17.27 5.44
C ASN A 67 -5.32 -17.93 4.09
N GLN A 68 -5.91 -17.50 2.97
CA GLN A 68 -5.58 -18.05 1.66
C GLN A 68 -4.15 -17.67 1.22
N ILE A 69 -3.76 -16.40 1.38
CA ILE A 69 -2.45 -15.87 1.00
C ILE A 69 -1.36 -16.56 1.82
N TYR A 70 -1.45 -16.47 3.16
CA TYR A 70 -0.44 -17.03 4.05
C TYR A 70 -0.48 -18.55 4.12
N GLY A 71 -1.63 -19.19 3.85
CA GLY A 71 -1.72 -20.63 3.68
C GLY A 71 -0.89 -21.12 2.50
N THR A 72 -0.86 -20.37 1.41
CA THR A 72 -0.02 -20.67 0.24
C THR A 72 1.47 -20.54 0.58
N PHE A 73 1.86 -19.48 1.29
CA PHE A 73 3.25 -19.29 1.75
C PHE A 73 3.69 -20.40 2.71
N ASN A 74 2.89 -20.71 3.73
CA ASN A 74 3.19 -21.76 4.70
C ASN A 74 3.23 -23.15 4.06
N THR A 75 2.35 -23.44 3.10
CA THR A 75 2.40 -24.69 2.33
C THR A 75 3.74 -24.83 1.62
N ALA A 76 4.22 -23.75 0.99
CA ALA A 76 5.50 -23.74 0.29
C ALA A 76 6.68 -23.89 1.26
N ALA A 77 6.66 -23.15 2.37
CA ALA A 77 7.71 -23.19 3.40
C ALA A 77 7.84 -24.59 4.03
N LEU A 78 6.72 -25.24 4.37
CA LEU A 78 6.72 -26.55 5.01
C LEU A 78 7.08 -27.71 4.07
N LYS A 79 7.32 -27.46 2.77
CA LYS A 79 7.83 -28.51 1.85
C LYS A 79 9.16 -29.09 2.30
N VAL A 80 10.02 -28.27 2.93
CA VAL A 80 11.36 -28.66 3.39
C VAL A 80 11.35 -29.45 4.71
N VAL A 81 10.22 -29.47 5.42
CA VAL A 81 10.02 -30.25 6.65
C VAL A 81 8.77 -31.13 6.51
N PRO A 82 8.87 -32.31 5.85
CA PRO A 82 7.72 -33.13 5.47
C PRO A 82 6.79 -33.51 6.64
N ASN A 83 7.35 -33.75 7.82
CA ASN A 83 6.60 -34.14 9.03
C ASN A 83 5.63 -33.04 9.50
N LEU A 84 5.83 -31.79 9.08
CA LEU A 84 5.00 -30.65 9.49
C LEU A 84 3.95 -30.24 8.46
N ARG A 85 3.91 -30.87 7.27
CA ARG A 85 2.98 -30.46 6.19
C ARG A 85 1.51 -30.47 6.60
N GLY A 86 1.11 -31.42 7.45
CA GLY A 86 -0.26 -31.50 7.99
C GLY A 86 -0.65 -30.31 8.89
N HIS A 87 0.31 -29.52 9.36
CA HIS A 87 0.09 -28.38 10.25
C HIS A 87 -0.01 -27.03 9.53
N THR A 88 -0.02 -27.01 8.20
CA THR A 88 -0.09 -25.77 7.43
C THR A 88 -1.31 -24.91 7.77
N ASN A 89 -2.49 -25.52 7.80
CA ASN A 89 -3.74 -24.83 8.11
C ASN A 89 -3.76 -24.28 9.55
N PRO A 90 -3.55 -25.10 10.61
CA PRO A 90 -3.58 -24.57 11.98
C PRO A 90 -2.49 -23.53 12.24
N LEU A 91 -1.31 -23.67 11.64
CA LEU A 91 -0.25 -22.64 11.71
C LEU A 91 -0.74 -21.31 11.12
N THR A 92 -1.29 -21.36 9.91
CA THR A 92 -1.77 -20.16 9.21
C THR A 92 -2.90 -19.49 9.97
N SER A 93 -3.87 -20.26 10.46
CA SER A 93 -4.98 -19.73 11.25
C SER A 93 -4.49 -19.06 12.54
N ALA A 94 -3.53 -19.67 13.24
CA ALA A 94 -2.96 -19.07 14.44
C ALA A 94 -2.18 -17.78 14.15
N MET A 95 -1.44 -17.71 13.03
CA MET A 95 -0.76 -16.48 12.59
C MET A 95 -1.76 -15.35 12.32
N VAL A 96 -2.82 -15.64 11.58
CA VAL A 96 -3.85 -14.66 11.23
C VAL A 96 -4.64 -14.22 12.47
N GLU A 97 -5.01 -15.14 13.35
CA GLU A 97 -5.68 -14.83 14.62
C GLU A 97 -4.82 -13.91 15.49
N CYS A 98 -3.52 -14.23 15.64
CA CYS A 98 -2.58 -13.42 16.40
C CYS A 98 -2.44 -12.01 15.81
N TYR A 99 -2.34 -11.90 14.48
CA TYR A 99 -2.30 -10.62 13.77
C TYR A 99 -3.55 -9.78 14.04
N LEU A 100 -4.74 -10.35 13.87
CA LEU A 100 -6.01 -9.66 14.06
C LEU A 100 -6.22 -9.25 15.53
N ALA A 101 -5.85 -10.13 16.47
CA ALA A 101 -5.91 -9.83 17.90
C ALA A 101 -4.95 -8.69 18.27
N SER A 102 -3.73 -8.71 17.73
CA SER A 102 -2.74 -7.64 17.92
C SER A 102 -3.22 -6.32 17.35
N GLN A 103 -3.68 -6.30 16.10
CA GLN A 103 -4.22 -5.11 15.44
C GLN A 103 -5.40 -4.50 16.21
N LYS A 104 -6.30 -5.34 16.73
CA LYS A 104 -7.45 -4.88 17.52
C LYS A 104 -7.04 -4.29 18.88
N ARG A 105 -5.98 -4.84 19.50
CA ARG A 105 -5.53 -4.44 20.84
C ARG A 105 -4.68 -3.17 20.80
N PHE A 106 -3.84 -3.02 19.79
CA PHE A 106 -2.83 -1.96 19.70
C PHE A 106 -3.22 -0.99 18.60
N THR A 107 -3.87 0.11 18.98
CA THR A 107 -4.34 1.15 18.05
C THR A 107 -3.50 2.41 18.13
N SER A 108 -3.52 3.22 17.06
CA SER A 108 -2.84 4.51 16.97
C SER A 108 -3.27 5.51 18.06
N ASP A 109 -4.47 5.33 18.63
CA ASP A 109 -4.97 6.15 19.74
C ASP A 109 -4.21 5.90 21.05
N ILE A 110 -3.66 4.70 21.24
CA ILE A 110 -2.84 4.35 22.41
C ILE A 110 -1.41 4.85 22.20
N GLN A 111 -0.85 4.57 21.02
CA GLN A 111 0.47 5.03 20.62
C GLN A 111 0.52 5.20 19.11
N ALA A 112 1.04 6.35 18.64
CA ALA A 112 1.02 6.70 17.22
C ALA A 112 1.78 5.70 16.32
N CYS A 113 2.75 4.96 16.87
CA CYS A 113 3.48 3.93 16.13
C CYS A 113 2.80 2.56 16.09
N TYR A 114 1.64 2.37 16.75
CA TYR A 114 0.86 1.13 16.64
C TYR A 114 0.07 1.12 15.34
N ILE A 115 0.80 0.89 14.26
CA ILE A 115 0.31 0.75 12.90
C ILE A 115 0.52 -0.72 12.51
N TYR A 116 -0.50 -1.34 11.93
CA TYR A 116 -0.47 -2.73 11.48
C TYR A 116 -0.76 -2.81 9.99
N SER A 117 -0.06 -3.71 9.32
CA SER A 117 -0.23 -4.02 7.92
C SER A 117 0.00 -5.52 7.67
N PRO A 118 -0.26 -6.03 6.46
CA PRO A 118 0.12 -7.39 6.11
C PRO A 118 1.65 -7.64 6.19
N HIS A 119 2.49 -6.60 6.20
CA HIS A 119 3.95 -6.78 6.29
C HIS A 119 4.37 -7.50 7.57
N GLU A 120 3.65 -7.31 8.68
CA GLU A 120 3.94 -7.97 9.95
C GLU A 120 3.74 -9.49 9.92
N VAL A 121 3.11 -10.04 8.88
CA VAL A 121 2.81 -11.48 8.74
C VAL A 121 3.69 -12.16 7.68
N THR A 122 4.44 -11.38 6.88
CA THR A 122 5.35 -11.88 5.84
C THR A 122 6.67 -12.38 6.43
#